data_AF-A0A2D8Z8E1-F1
#
_entry.id   AF-A0A2D8Z8E1-F1
#
_cell.length_a   1.000
_cell.length_b   1.000
_cell.length_c   1.000
_cell.angle_alpha   90.00
_cell.angle_beta   90.00
_cell.angle_gamma   90.00
#
_symmetry.space_group_name_H-M   'P 1'
#
loop_
_entity.id
_entity.type
_entity.pdbx_description
1 polymer ?
#
loop_
_entity_poly.entity_id
_entity_poly.type
_entity_poly.pdbx_seq_one_letter_code
_entity_poly.pdbx_strand_id
1 'polypeptide(L)'
;MADQCISLDLMVSIEEKIGHRIKLESVASATLGTGKTAQGLDAIRWWREGKYREVAEYCCYDVKVTKLVHEFGAKEGYIKYDDKFGNIQTAEVEWDLPE
;
A
#
# COMPACT_ATOMS: atom_id res chain seq x y z
N MET A 1 25.03 17.44 -12.44
CA MET A 1 24.80 16.00 -12.25
C MET A 1 23.44 15.88 -11.60
N ALA A 2 22.56 15.07 -12.19
CA ALA A 2 21.12 15.12 -11.95
C ALA A 2 20.77 15.07 -10.45
N ASP A 3 19.96 16.04 -10.04
CA ASP A 3 19.21 16.07 -8.79
C ASP A 3 18.21 14.90 -8.83
N GLN A 4 18.68 13.70 -8.46
CA GLN A 4 17.86 12.50 -8.50
C GLN A 4 17.09 12.43 -7.17
N CYS A 5 15.78 12.69 -7.24
CA CYS A 5 14.90 12.61 -6.09
C CYS A 5 14.99 11.22 -5.45
N ILE A 6 15.25 11.18 -4.14
CA ILE A 6 15.19 9.96 -3.35
C ILE A 6 13.75 9.43 -3.45
N SER A 7 13.60 8.23 -3.99
CA SER A 7 12.28 7.61 -4.18
C SER A 7 12.27 6.21 -3.61
N LEU A 8 11.14 5.85 -3.00
CA LEU A 8 10.89 4.53 -2.44
C LEU A 8 9.66 3.94 -3.14
N ASP A 9 9.85 2.82 -3.83
CA ASP A 9 8.72 1.97 -4.22
C ASP A 9 8.34 1.08 -3.03
N LEU A 10 7.26 1.45 -2.37
CA LEU A 10 6.80 0.79 -1.15
C LEU A 10 6.52 -0.69 -1.36
N MET A 11 5.91 -1.05 -2.49
CA MET A 11 5.48 -2.43 -2.74
C MET A 11 6.66 -3.32 -3.10
N VAL A 12 7.64 -2.79 -3.84
CA VAL A 12 8.91 -3.49 -4.12
C VAL A 12 9.70 -3.69 -2.83
N SER A 13 9.84 -2.66 -2.00
CA SER A 13 10.56 -2.76 -0.72
C SER A 13 9.94 -3.83 0.19
N ILE A 14 8.61 -3.90 0.26
CA ILE A 14 7.91 -4.96 1.01
C ILE A 14 8.17 -6.33 0.38
N GLU A 15 8.05 -6.46 -0.95
CA GLU A 15 8.31 -7.72 -1.66
C GLU A 15 9.72 -8.26 -1.42
N GLU A 16 10.74 -7.40 -1.40
CA GLU A 16 12.12 -7.77 -1.08
C GLU A 16 12.28 -8.30 0.35
N LYS A 17 11.53 -7.73 1.32
CA LYS A 17 11.58 -8.18 2.73
C LYS A 17 10.81 -9.49 2.95
N ILE A 18 9.69 -9.70 2.27
CA ILE A 18 8.81 -10.87 2.48
C ILE A 18 9.03 -12.01 1.45
N GLY A 19 9.80 -11.77 0.39
CA GLY A 19 10.16 -12.73 -0.64
C GLY A 19 9.05 -13.07 -1.65
N HIS A 20 7.96 -12.31 -1.68
CA HIS A 20 6.87 -12.47 -2.65
C HIS A 20 6.01 -11.22 -2.76
N ARG A 21 5.35 -11.04 -3.90
CA ARG A 21 4.43 -9.92 -4.11
C ARG A 21 3.19 -10.03 -3.23
N ILE A 22 2.83 -8.92 -2.58
CA ILE A 22 1.61 -8.79 -1.77
C ILE A 22 0.70 -7.67 -2.29
N LYS A 23 -0.59 -7.74 -1.94
CA LYS A 23 -1.55 -6.68 -2.25
C LYS A 23 -1.38 -5.54 -1.25
N LEU A 24 -1.48 -4.29 -1.73
CA LEU A 24 -1.47 -3.10 -0.87
C LEU A 24 -2.53 -3.20 0.23
N GLU A 25 -3.71 -3.73 -0.09
CA GLU A 25 -4.80 -3.87 0.87
C GLU A 25 -4.48 -4.85 2.01
N SER A 26 -3.75 -5.93 1.72
CA SER A 26 -3.34 -6.89 2.74
C SER A 26 -2.44 -6.22 3.78
N VAL A 27 -1.49 -5.41 3.32
CA VAL A 27 -0.61 -4.64 4.20
C VAL A 27 -1.38 -3.54 4.94
N ALA A 28 -2.22 -2.80 4.23
CA ALA A 28 -2.96 -1.67 4.78
C ALA A 28 -3.96 -2.09 5.87
N SER A 29 -4.72 -3.15 5.62
CA SER A 29 -5.71 -3.65 6.57
C SER A 29 -5.06 -4.20 7.84
N ALA A 30 -3.98 -4.96 7.70
CA ALA A 30 -3.24 -5.52 8.82
C ALA A 30 -2.45 -4.47 9.62
N THR A 31 -1.88 -3.47 8.94
CA THR A 31 -1.05 -2.41 9.58
C THR A 31 -1.91 -1.32 10.20
N LEU A 32 -2.86 -0.76 9.45
CA LEU A 32 -3.62 0.43 9.84
C LEU A 32 -4.97 0.09 10.48
N GLY A 33 -5.38 -1.19 10.46
CA GLY A 33 -6.73 -1.60 10.88
C GLY A 33 -7.85 -1.10 9.95
N THR A 34 -7.49 -0.55 8.78
CA THR A 34 -8.44 -0.03 7.79
C THR A 34 -8.68 -1.06 6.70
N GLY A 35 -9.80 -1.79 6.73
CA GLY A 35 -10.22 -2.63 5.60
C GLY A 35 -10.81 -1.77 4.48
N LYS A 36 -10.51 -2.06 3.20
CA LYS A 36 -11.30 -1.44 2.13
C LYS A 36 -12.63 -2.16 1.99
N THR A 37 -13.60 -1.42 1.49
CA THR A 37 -14.91 -1.95 1.06
C THR A 37 -14.98 -2.18 -0.45
N ALA A 38 -13.93 -1.85 -1.23
CA ALA A 38 -13.94 -1.89 -2.70
C ALA A 38 -12.75 -2.67 -3.28
N GLN A 39 -13.00 -3.52 -4.28
CA GLN A 39 -12.01 -4.38 -4.92
C GLN A 39 -11.50 -3.77 -6.25
N GLY A 40 -10.26 -4.06 -6.64
CA GLY A 40 -9.68 -3.53 -7.89
C GLY A 40 -10.46 -3.87 -9.18
N LEU A 41 -11.30 -4.92 -9.17
CA LEU A 41 -12.19 -5.25 -10.29
C LEU A 41 -13.32 -4.23 -10.46
N ASP A 42 -13.72 -3.53 -9.40
CA ASP A 42 -14.75 -2.48 -9.46
C ASP A 42 -14.28 -1.27 -10.28
N ALA A 43 -13.01 -0.88 -10.15
CA ALA A 43 -12.44 0.24 -10.90
C ALA A 43 -12.49 0.03 -12.42
N ILE A 44 -12.20 -1.21 -12.89
CA ILE A 44 -12.28 -1.55 -14.31
C ILE A 44 -13.73 -1.50 -14.81
N ARG A 45 -14.68 -1.98 -13.99
CA ARG A 45 -16.11 -1.93 -14.32
C ARG A 45 -16.57 -0.46 -14.42
N TRP A 46 -16.27 0.36 -13.41
CA TRP A 46 -16.63 1.78 -13.40
C TRP A 46 -16.06 2.55 -14.58
N TRP A 47 -14.82 2.28 -14.96
CA TRP A 47 -14.22 2.89 -16.15
C TRP A 47 -15.03 2.60 -17.43
N ARG A 48 -15.43 1.33 -17.63
CA ARG A 48 -16.27 0.92 -18.77
C ARG A 48 -17.68 1.52 -18.72
N GLU A 49 -18.20 1.77 -17.52
CA GLU A 49 -19.50 2.40 -17.28
C GLU A 49 -19.46 3.94 -17.35
N GLY A 50 -18.29 4.57 -17.58
CA GLY A 50 -18.14 6.02 -17.59
C GLY A 50 -18.18 6.68 -16.21
N LYS A 51 -18.06 5.88 -15.15
CA LYS A 51 -18.05 6.30 -13.74
C LYS A 51 -16.66 6.77 -13.31
N TYR A 52 -16.17 7.83 -13.95
CA TYR A 52 -14.79 8.30 -13.78
C TYR A 52 -14.51 8.85 -12.39
N ARG A 53 -15.53 9.40 -11.73
CA ARG A 53 -15.39 9.94 -10.38
C ARG A 53 -15.06 8.84 -9.38
N GLU A 54 -15.76 7.71 -9.45
CA GLU A 54 -15.54 6.55 -8.60
C GLU A 54 -14.15 5.94 -8.82
N VAL A 55 -13.68 5.92 -10.07
CA VAL A 55 -12.30 5.52 -10.39
C VAL A 55 -11.29 6.48 -9.77
N ALA A 56 -11.50 7.79 -9.90
CA ALA A 56 -10.60 8.79 -9.31
C ALA A 56 -10.58 8.71 -7.78
N GLU A 57 -11.73 8.56 -7.13
CA GLU A 57 -11.84 8.39 -5.68
C GLU A 57 -11.11 7.12 -5.22
N TYR A 58 -11.26 6.00 -5.94
CA TYR A 58 -10.53 4.77 -5.68
C TYR A 58 -9.00 4.95 -5.81
N CYS A 59 -8.54 5.60 -6.88
CA CYS A 59 -7.12 5.90 -7.08
C CYS A 59 -6.56 6.82 -5.97
N CYS A 60 -7.29 7.86 -5.57
CA CYS A 60 -6.89 8.74 -4.47
C CYS A 60 -6.80 7.98 -3.14
N TYR A 61 -7.68 7.01 -2.91
CA TYR A 61 -7.63 6.16 -1.73
C TYR A 61 -6.34 5.30 -1.70
N ASP A 62 -5.95 4.72 -2.85
CA ASP A 62 -4.70 3.96 -2.95
C ASP A 62 -3.47 4.81 -2.64
N VAL A 63 -3.42 6.06 -3.13
CA VAL A 63 -2.35 7.01 -2.80
C VAL A 63 -2.33 7.33 -1.29
N LYS A 64 -3.49 7.61 -0.71
CA LYS A 64 -3.63 7.90 0.72
C LYS A 64 -3.13 6.73 1.57
N VAL A 65 -3.57 5.52 1.26
CA VAL A 65 -3.18 4.31 2.00
C VAL A 65 -1.70 4.04 1.88
N THR A 66 -1.13 4.15 0.68
CA THR A 66 0.32 3.99 0.46
C THR A 66 1.11 4.96 1.35
N LYS A 67 0.70 6.23 1.43
CA LYS A 67 1.31 7.22 2.32
C LYS A 67 1.20 6.83 3.79
N LEU A 68 0.03 6.41 4.24
CA LEU A 68 -0.20 6.05 5.65
C LEU A 68 0.59 4.80 6.08
N VAL A 69 0.70 3.79 5.20
CA VAL A 69 1.53 2.61 5.46
C VAL A 69 3.01 3.00 5.54
N HIS A 70 3.48 3.84 4.62
CA HIS A 70 4.85 4.36 4.65
C HIS A 70 5.12 5.12 5.95
N GLU A 71 4.24 6.05 6.33
CA GLU A 71 4.38 6.82 7.57
C GLU A 71 4.36 5.95 8.82
N PHE A 72 3.55 4.89 8.85
CA PHE A 72 3.56 3.92 9.93
C PHE A 72 4.89 3.18 9.98
N GLY A 73 5.33 2.60 8.85
CA GLY A 73 6.57 1.82 8.78
C GLY A 73 7.80 2.65 9.14
N ALA A 74 7.86 3.90 8.69
CA ALA A 74 8.97 4.81 9.01
C ALA A 74 9.00 5.23 10.50
N LYS A 75 7.84 5.29 11.17
CA LYS A 75 7.75 5.65 12.60
C LYS A 75 7.98 4.47 13.52
N GLU A 76 7.42 3.31 13.20
CA GLU A 76 7.39 2.14 14.06
C GLU A 76 8.50 1.12 13.73
N GLY A 77 9.11 1.20 12.55
CA GLY A 77 10.15 0.28 12.09
C GLY A 77 9.63 -1.08 11.59
N TYR A 78 8.31 -1.24 11.46
CA TYR A 78 7.69 -2.46 10.95
C TYR A 78 6.35 -2.19 10.27
N ILE A 79 5.90 -3.15 9.46
CA ILE A 79 4.54 -3.23 8.92
C ILE A 79 3.95 -4.62 9.18
N LYS A 80 2.63 -4.71 9.14
CA LYS A 80 1.88 -5.97 9.27
C LYS A 80 1.19 -6.31 7.96
N TYR A 81 1.00 -7.60 7.70
CA TYR A 81 0.31 -8.08 6.51
C TYR A 81 -0.35 -9.45 6.77
N ASP A 82 -1.45 -9.75 6.09
CA ASP A 82 -1.99 -11.12 6.04
C ASP A 82 -1.21 -12.01 5.10
N ASP A 83 -0.87 -13.21 5.57
CA ASP A 83 -0.35 -14.27 4.72
C ASP A 83 -1.47 -14.96 3.90
N LYS A 84 -1.08 -15.88 3.02
CA LYS A 84 -2.03 -16.64 2.18
C LYS A 84 -3.00 -17.52 2.99
N PHE A 85 -2.76 -17.70 4.29
CA PHE A 85 -3.57 -18.47 5.22
C PHE A 85 -4.42 -17.59 6.14
N GLY A 86 -4.35 -16.26 6.00
CA GLY A 86 -5.10 -15.29 6.79
C GLY A 86 -4.48 -14.98 8.16
N ASN A 87 -3.24 -15.38 8.42
CA ASN A 87 -2.55 -15.00 9.65
C ASN A 87 -1.85 -13.65 9.46
N ILE A 88 -1.87 -12.82 10.50
CA ILE A 88 -1.14 -11.55 10.50
C ILE A 88 0.33 -11.82 10.81
N GLN A 89 1.18 -11.47 9.85
CA GLN A 89 2.63 -11.49 9.95
C GLN A 89 3.17 -10.06 10.11
N THR A 90 4.41 -9.95 10.58
CA THR A 90 5.11 -8.67 10.73
C THR A 90 6.39 -8.70 9.91
N ALA A 91 6.69 -7.63 9.19
CA ALA A 91 7.94 -7.42 8.47
C ALA A 91 8.60 -6.14 8.99
N GLU A 92 9.88 -6.23 9.34
CA GLU A 92 10.68 -5.07 9.71
C GLU A 92 11.04 -4.25 8.48
N VAL A 93 10.95 -2.93 8.60
CA VAL A 93 11.21 -1.98 7.52
C VAL A 93 12.09 -0.84 8.02
N GLU A 94 12.95 -0.36 7.13
CA GLU A 94 13.91 0.71 7.41
C GLU A 94 13.61 1.85 6.41
N TRP A 95 12.56 2.61 6.69
CA TRP A 95 12.09 3.71 5.85
C TRP A 95 12.23 5.04 6.59
N ASP A 96 12.52 6.10 5.84
CA ASP A 96 12.68 7.45 6.39
C ASP A 96 11.52 8.34 5.94
N LEU A 97 11.09 9.24 6.84
CA LEU A 97 10.20 10.34 6.46
C LEU A 97 11.02 11.46 5.81
N PRO A 98 10.55 12.06 4.70
CA PRO A 98 11.19 13.26 4.18
C PRO A 98 11.08 14.38 5.23
N GLU A 99 12.18 15.14 5.42
CA GLU A 99 12.22 16.34 6.25
C GLU A 99 11.26 17.44 5.77
#